data_AF-A0A7S0LN15-F1
#
_entry.id   AF-A0A7S0LN15-F1
#
_cell.length_a   1.000
_cell.length_b   1.000
_cell.length_c   1.000
_cell.angle_alpha   90.00
_cell.angle_beta   90.00
_cell.angle_gamma   90.00
#
_symmetry.space_group_name_H-M   'P 1'
#
loop_
_entity.id
_entity.type
_entity.pdbx_description
1 polymer ?
#
loop_
_entity_poly.entity_id
_entity_poly.type
_entity_poly.pdbx_seq_one_letter_code
_entity_poly.pdbx_strand_id
1 'polypeptide(L)'
;KRLLLKFVTGSDRVPLPGTEAISVQMPFDALGDAETHKLHGMLPQAHTCDNVLELPNYLSALCLRHSVSYEGLLSGAEDEHLLFTSPLWQALCELIHERFYTAVTGCLQYDLDESAV
;
A
#
# COMPACT_ATOMS: atom_id res chain seq x y z
N LYS A 1 14.15 -1.96 -1.61
CA LYS A 1 14.13 -2.11 -0.13
C LYS A 1 14.58 -0.84 0.60
N ARG A 2 15.82 -0.32 0.41
CA ARG A 2 16.27 0.95 1.04
C ARG A 2 15.38 2.16 0.70
N LEU A 3 14.92 2.24 -0.55
CA LEU A 3 14.01 3.32 -0.99
C LEU A 3 12.66 3.28 -0.25
N LEU A 4 12.12 2.09 0.02
CA LEU A 4 10.90 1.93 0.79
C LEU A 4 11.10 2.35 2.25
N LEU A 5 12.26 2.00 2.83
CA LEU A 5 12.60 2.47 4.17
C LEU A 5 12.63 4.01 4.21
N LYS A 6 13.35 4.65 3.28
CA LYS A 6 13.40 6.12 3.17
C LYS A 6 12.02 6.73 2.94
N PHE A 7 11.18 6.11 2.12
CA PHE A 7 9.80 6.55 1.89
C PHE A 7 8.98 6.54 3.19
N VAL A 8 9.08 5.48 4.00
CA VAL A 8 8.27 5.33 5.22
C VAL A 8 8.84 6.11 6.41
N THR A 9 10.16 6.21 6.54
CA THR A 9 10.83 6.72 7.75
C THR A 9 11.61 8.02 7.51
N GLY A 10 11.67 8.50 6.26
CA GLY A 10 12.51 9.64 5.87
C GLY A 10 14.02 9.33 5.84
N SER A 11 14.44 8.11 6.21
CA SER A 11 15.85 7.72 6.34
C SER A 11 16.13 6.40 5.65
N ASP A 12 17.25 6.30 4.93
CA ASP A 12 17.72 5.03 4.38
C ASP A 12 18.58 4.23 5.37
N ARG A 13 18.82 4.77 6.57
CA ARG A 13 19.56 4.12 7.65
C ARG A 13 18.65 3.16 8.40
N VAL A 14 19.15 1.95 8.63
CA VAL A 14 18.43 0.92 9.39
C VAL A 14 18.70 1.17 10.88
N PRO A 15 17.67 1.16 11.74
CA PRO A 15 17.86 1.34 13.17
C PRO A 15 18.54 0.12 13.79
N LEU A 16 18.80 0.17 15.09
CA LEU A 16 19.42 -0.97 15.78
C LEU A 16 18.48 -2.19 15.70
N PRO A 17 19.01 -3.40 15.50
CA PRO A 17 18.18 -4.61 15.47
C PRO A 17 17.28 -4.72 16.70
N GLY A 18 15.98 -4.92 16.47
CA GLY A 18 14.94 -4.99 17.51
C GLY A 18 14.32 -3.65 17.89
N THR A 19 14.69 -2.56 17.22
CA THR A 19 14.10 -1.21 17.42
C THR A 19 13.36 -0.70 16.19
N GLU A 20 13.29 -1.51 15.12
CA GLU A 20 12.49 -1.24 13.95
C GLU A 20 11.00 -1.19 14.32
N ALA A 21 10.34 -0.08 14.00
CA ALA A 21 8.89 0.04 14.10
C ALA A 21 8.36 0.73 12.86
N ILE A 22 7.53 0.02 12.10
CA ILE A 22 6.70 0.58 11.03
C ILE A 22 5.27 0.17 11.33
N SER A 23 4.38 1.14 11.44
CA SER A 23 2.95 0.89 11.58
C SER A 23 2.31 0.90 10.21
N VAL A 24 1.63 -0.19 9.82
CA VAL A 24 0.81 -0.21 8.60
C VAL A 24 -0.63 0.04 8.99
N GLN A 25 -1.23 1.06 8.38
CA GLN A 25 -2.60 1.46 8.63
C GLN A 25 -3.39 1.47 7.33
N MET A 26 -4.69 1.21 7.42
CA MET A 26 -5.63 1.33 6.30
C MET A 26 -6.76 2.28 6.71
N PRO A 27 -6.49 3.58 6.80
CA PRO A 27 -7.47 4.54 7.34
C PRO A 27 -8.58 4.88 6.36
N PHE A 28 -8.43 4.56 5.07
CA PHE A 28 -9.38 4.89 4.01
C PHE A 28 -10.33 3.73 3.72
N ASP A 29 -11.47 3.72 4.41
CA ASP A 29 -12.66 2.97 4.00
C ASP A 29 -13.55 3.88 3.15
N ALA A 30 -13.71 3.51 1.88
CA ALA A 30 -14.55 4.25 0.95
C ALA A 30 -16.05 4.03 1.26
N LEU A 31 -16.84 5.11 1.27
CA LEU A 31 -18.28 5.03 1.47
C LEU A 31 -18.98 4.96 0.11
N GLY A 32 -19.18 3.73 -0.35
CA GLY A 32 -19.92 3.41 -1.57
C GLY A 32 -19.06 3.35 -2.84
N ASP A 33 -19.66 2.86 -3.92
CA ASP A 33 -18.95 2.41 -5.13
C ASP A 33 -18.09 3.50 -5.78
N ALA A 34 -18.58 4.73 -5.81
CA ALA A 34 -17.88 5.86 -6.44
C ALA A 34 -16.57 6.22 -5.72
N GLU A 35 -16.51 6.08 -4.40
CA GLU A 35 -15.30 6.31 -3.61
C GLU A 35 -14.38 5.09 -3.66
N THR A 36 -14.94 3.88 -3.64
CA THR A 36 -14.19 2.62 -3.74
C THR A 36 -13.46 2.53 -5.09
N HIS A 37 -14.06 3.04 -6.16
CA HIS A 37 -13.39 3.16 -7.46
C HIS A 37 -12.13 4.03 -7.43
N LYS A 38 -12.10 5.08 -6.58
CA LYS A 38 -10.93 5.97 -6.46
C LYS A 38 -9.76 5.27 -5.77
N LEU A 39 -10.02 4.36 -4.82
CA LEU A 39 -8.99 3.63 -4.08
C LEU A 39 -8.00 2.91 -5.01
N HIS A 40 -8.47 2.39 -6.15
CA HIS A 40 -7.61 1.72 -7.15
C HIS A 40 -6.51 2.64 -7.71
N GLY A 41 -6.77 3.95 -7.79
CA GLY A 41 -5.84 4.95 -8.31
C GLY A 41 -5.02 5.68 -7.24
N MET A 42 -5.36 5.52 -5.96
CA MET A 42 -4.65 6.18 -4.87
C MET A 42 -3.27 5.57 -4.66
N LEU A 43 -2.31 6.42 -4.30
CA LEU A 43 -0.97 5.99 -3.93
C LEU A 43 -0.88 5.77 -2.41
N PRO A 44 0.00 4.87 -1.93
CA PRO A 44 0.35 4.80 -0.51
C PRO A 44 0.86 6.14 -0.01
N GLN A 45 0.60 6.43 1.26
CA GLN A 45 1.11 7.62 1.93
C GLN A 45 1.98 7.21 3.14
N ALA A 46 2.92 8.07 3.50
CA ALA A 46 3.80 7.84 4.63
C ALA A 46 3.87 9.08 5.53
N HIS A 47 3.77 8.84 6.84
CA HIS A 47 4.03 9.84 7.87
C HIS A 47 5.38 9.53 8.50
N THR A 48 6.43 10.12 7.94
CA THR A 48 7.82 9.80 8.30
C THR A 48 8.18 10.14 9.74
N CYS A 49 7.47 11.09 10.35
CA CYS A 49 7.65 11.44 11.76
C CYS A 49 7.26 10.30 12.71
N ASP A 50 6.29 9.47 12.30
CA ASP A 50 5.69 8.42 13.13
C ASP A 50 5.98 7.01 12.60
N ASN A 51 6.74 6.89 11.50
CA ASN A 51 6.96 5.64 10.76
C ASN A 51 5.65 4.92 10.39
N VAL A 52 4.62 5.69 10.05
CA VAL A 52 3.31 5.16 9.64
C VAL A 52 3.25 5.08 8.12
N LEU A 53 2.87 3.92 7.61
CA LEU A 53 2.56 3.66 6.22
C LEU A 53 1.05 3.46 6.08
N GLU A 54 0.39 4.35 5.36
CA GLU A 54 -1.03 4.26 5.05
C GLU A 54 -1.25 3.63 3.68
N LEU A 55 -2.09 2.60 3.65
CA LEU A 55 -2.50 1.90 2.45
C LEU A 55 -3.98 2.13 2.17
N PRO A 56 -4.34 2.59 0.96
CA PRO A 56 -5.70 2.45 0.46
C PRO A 56 -6.13 0.98 0.50
N ASN A 57 -7.42 0.73 0.74
CA ASN A 57 -7.96 -0.62 0.67
C ASN A 57 -8.08 -1.09 -0.79
N TYR A 58 -6.96 -1.53 -1.37
CA TYR A 58 -6.89 -1.98 -2.75
C TYR A 58 -7.70 -3.25 -2.99
N LEU A 59 -7.88 -4.08 -1.96
CA LEU A 59 -8.69 -5.30 -2.06
C LEU A 59 -10.16 -4.96 -2.28
N SER A 60 -10.73 -4.02 -1.51
CA SER A 60 -12.12 -3.59 -1.72
C SER A 60 -12.33 -3.00 -3.12
N ALA A 61 -11.34 -2.23 -3.61
CA ALA A 61 -11.35 -1.68 -4.97
C ALA A 61 -11.35 -2.77 -6.06
N LEU A 62 -10.54 -3.82 -5.89
CA LEU A 62 -10.50 -4.96 -6.81
C LEU A 62 -11.77 -5.81 -6.72
N CYS A 63 -12.28 -6.06 -5.52
CA CYS A 63 -13.55 -6.77 -5.33
C CYS A 63 -14.69 -6.07 -6.07
N LEU A 64 -14.80 -4.74 -5.95
CA LEU A 64 -15.79 -3.96 -6.71
C LEU A 64 -15.59 -4.10 -8.22
N ARG A 65 -14.35 -3.97 -8.71
CA ARG A 65 -14.03 -4.08 -10.14
C ARG A 65 -14.36 -5.45 -10.73
N HIS A 66 -14.20 -6.51 -9.96
CA HIS A 66 -14.47 -7.89 -10.37
C HIS A 66 -15.88 -8.38 -9.98
N SER A 67 -16.71 -7.51 -9.40
CA SER A 67 -18.04 -7.86 -8.88
C SER A 67 -18.02 -9.04 -7.91
N VAL A 68 -16.98 -9.11 -7.08
CA VAL A 68 -16.81 -10.09 -6.00
C VAL A 68 -17.22 -9.44 -4.68
N SER A 69 -17.97 -10.16 -3.84
CA SER A 69 -18.32 -9.66 -2.50
C SER A 69 -17.08 -9.58 -1.62
N TYR A 70 -16.78 -8.38 -1.11
CA TYR A 70 -15.68 -8.14 -0.19
C TYR A 70 -15.92 -8.83 1.17
N GLU A 71 -17.13 -8.74 1.72
CA GLU A 71 -17.50 -9.40 2.98
C GLU A 71 -17.45 -10.92 2.84
N GLY A 72 -17.96 -11.45 1.71
CA GLY A 72 -17.91 -12.87 1.41
C GLY A 72 -16.47 -13.40 1.38
N LEU A 73 -15.55 -12.64 0.80
CA LEU A 73 -14.13 -12.99 0.73
C LEU A 73 -13.48 -13.02 2.12
N LEU A 74 -13.77 -12.03 2.97
CA LEU A 74 -13.26 -11.98 4.35
C LEU A 74 -13.83 -13.10 5.22
N SER A 75 -15.11 -13.42 5.05
CA SER A 75 -15.79 -14.49 5.80
C SER A 75 -15.40 -15.89 5.34
N GLY A 76 -15.04 -16.05 4.06
CA GLY A 76 -14.65 -17.33 3.46
C GLY A 76 -13.16 -17.65 3.55
N ALA A 77 -12.35 -16.77 4.16
CA ALA A 77 -10.91 -16.91 4.30
C ALA A 77 -10.46 -17.99 5.30
N GLU A 78 -11.30 -18.99 5.59
CA GLU A 78 -10.90 -20.14 6.40
C GLU A 78 -9.78 -20.96 5.74
N ASP A 79 -9.62 -20.83 4.42
CA ASP A 79 -8.51 -21.41 3.65
C ASP A 79 -7.68 -20.29 2.98
N GLU A 80 -6.86 -19.61 3.79
CA GLU A 80 -5.92 -18.57 3.34
C GLU A 80 -5.06 -19.02 2.15
N HIS A 81 -4.77 -20.32 2.06
CA HIS A 81 -3.94 -20.87 0.99
C HIS A 81 -4.60 -20.78 -0.39
N LEU A 82 -5.92 -20.96 -0.46
CA LEU A 82 -6.69 -20.77 -1.69
C LEU A 82 -6.75 -19.30 -2.09
N LEU A 83 -6.84 -18.38 -1.12
CA LEU A 83 -6.81 -16.95 -1.41
C LEU A 83 -5.46 -16.54 -2.02
N PHE A 84 -4.34 -16.94 -1.41
CA PHE A 84 -2.99 -16.58 -1.89
C PHE A 84 -2.60 -17.19 -3.24
N THR A 85 -3.34 -18.18 -3.72
CA THR A 85 -3.14 -18.78 -5.04
C THR A 85 -4.17 -18.31 -6.07
N SER A 86 -5.14 -17.49 -5.66
CA SER A 86 -6.20 -16.98 -6.52
C SER A 86 -5.71 -15.90 -7.50
N PRO A 87 -6.37 -15.76 -8.66
CA PRO A 87 -6.11 -14.65 -9.58
C PRO A 87 -6.33 -13.27 -8.94
N LEU A 88 -7.25 -13.17 -7.96
CA LEU A 88 -7.53 -11.93 -7.24
C LEU A 88 -6.33 -11.51 -6.39
N TRP A 89 -5.68 -12.47 -5.72
CA TRP A 89 -4.46 -12.20 -4.95
C TRP A 89 -3.33 -11.75 -5.85
N GLN A 90 -3.14 -12.40 -7.01
CA GLN A 90 -2.14 -11.97 -7.97
C GLN A 90 -2.40 -10.52 -8.43
N ALA A 91 -3.64 -10.18 -8.78
CA ALA A 91 -4.02 -8.82 -9.15
C ALA A 91 -3.80 -7.80 -8.02
N LEU A 92 -4.05 -8.20 -6.76
CA LEU A 92 -3.77 -7.37 -5.59
C LEU A 92 -2.27 -7.11 -5.42
N CYS A 93 -1.44 -8.15 -5.52
CA CYS A 93 0.01 -8.00 -5.45
C CYS A 93 0.55 -7.09 -6.56
N GLU A 94 0.06 -7.26 -7.78
CA GLU A 94 0.45 -6.42 -8.93
C GLU A 94 0.05 -4.96 -8.71
N LEU A 95 -1.18 -4.69 -8.27
CA LEU A 95 -1.67 -3.34 -8.00
C LEU A 95 -0.89 -2.68 -6.86
N ILE A 96 -0.68 -3.38 -5.74
CA ILE A 96 0.14 -2.89 -4.62
C ILE A 96 1.54 -2.56 -5.11
N HIS A 97 2.15 -3.47 -5.88
CA HIS A 97 3.50 -3.27 -6.39
C HIS A 97 3.59 -2.03 -7.29
N GLU A 98 2.67 -1.88 -8.25
CA GLU A 98 2.63 -0.74 -9.17
C GLU A 98 2.48 0.59 -8.41
N ARG A 99 1.55 0.64 -7.45
CA ARG A 99 1.28 1.85 -6.65
C ARG A 99 2.44 2.20 -5.73
N PHE A 100 3.05 1.22 -5.06
CA PHE A 100 4.26 1.44 -4.27
C PHE A 100 5.43 1.89 -5.11
N TYR A 101 5.68 1.22 -6.24
CA TYR A 101 6.77 1.58 -7.12
C TYR A 101 6.64 3.04 -7.55
N THR A 102 5.44 3.44 -7.99
CA THR A 102 5.13 4.81 -8.39
C THR A 102 5.34 5.80 -7.23
N ALA A 103 4.81 5.53 -6.04
CA ALA A 103 4.95 6.42 -4.88
C ALA A 103 6.42 6.57 -4.45
N VAL A 104 7.13 5.46 -4.29
CA VAL A 104 8.51 5.44 -3.80
C VAL A 104 9.46 6.10 -4.81
N THR A 105 9.29 5.85 -6.11
CA THR A 105 10.16 6.43 -7.14
C THR A 105 9.83 7.90 -7.41
N GLY A 106 8.55 8.28 -7.40
CA GLY A 106 8.12 9.66 -7.58
C GLY A 106 8.59 10.58 -6.46
N CYS A 107 8.65 10.11 -5.20
CA CYS A 107 9.17 10.90 -4.08
C CYS A 107 10.68 11.18 -4.15
N LEU A 108 11.46 10.35 -4.85
CA LEU A 108 12.92 10.55 -4.98
C LEU A 108 13.28 11.69 -5.93
N GLN A 109 12.37 12.09 -6.82
CA GLN A 109 12.65 13.15 -7.79
C GLN A 109 12.76 14.53 -7.15
N TYR A 110 12.14 14.75 -5.98
CA TYR A 110 12.22 16.03 -5.27
C TYR A 110 13.59 16.29 -4.62
N ASP A 111 14.34 15.23 -4.26
CA ASP A 111 15.70 15.38 -3.69
C ASP A 111 16.77 15.75 -4.73
N LEU A 112 16.48 15.63 -6.03
CA LEU A 112 17.45 15.96 -7.08
C LEU A 112 17.59 17.48 -7.28
N ASP A 113 16.58 18.27 -6.88
CA ASP A 113 16.59 19.73 -7.03
C ASP A 113 17.42 20.45 -5.94
N GLU A 114 17.75 19.80 -4.82
CA GLU A 114 18.63 20.39 -3.79
C GLU A 114 20.13 20.34 -4.14
N SER A 115 20.51 19.62 -5.20
CA SER A 115 21.91 19.51 -5.63
C SER A 115 22.34 20.54 -6.69
N ALA A 116 21.48 21.52 -6.97
CA ALA A 116 21.68 22.57 -7.98
C ALA A 116 21.76 24.00 -7.38
N VAL A 117 22.47 24.19 -6.26
CA VAL A 117 22.83 25.52 -5.73
C VAL A 117 24.29 25.55 -5.28
#